data_AF-A0A165Q569-F1
#
_entry.id   AF-A0A165Q569-F1
#
_cell.length_a   1.000
_cell.length_b   1.000
_cell.length_c   1.000
_cell.angle_alpha   90.00
_cell.angle_beta   90.00
_cell.angle_gamma   90.00
#
_symmetry.space_group_name_H-M   'P 1'
#
loop_
_entity.id
_entity.type
_entity.pdbx_description
1 polymer ?
#
loop_
_entity_poly.entity_id
_entity_poly.type
_entity_poly.pdbx_seq_one_letter_code
_entity_poly.pdbx_strand_id
1 'polypeptide(L)'
;IIKAVEMIDPSRRLFIVTNSKGAVKKLTLLSAKNEQRGWLDHPSNADVFRHAMAALRRRTAETTLACPTKKHARPETAVLECTTVRAKEAARNAGPGREIAPDVEIYDIPGAQLHGITQKTAHTVIQQMRAKGTPARRRTTANINKVKAAVERQNGSVPTEDQIWTAIKSRDVARNVRNFLWKGLHGGHKIGDYFTNMPAPWRDYALCPLCNVTEDLQHILFGCSSRECETVWRLAAVFMANRFHPWPALSLGSVLGCWLLDFSPENVSDNGLTRAMRIVISESAFLIWKIRCERRIEHEDDTDLSPSIDEITGRWHAVINARIAHDRHLTNRRRYKGKSLNEDLVLDTWDGLLDLPENVPANWI
;
A
#
# COMPACT_ATOMS: atom_id res chain seq x y z
N ILE A 1 27.67 2.86 22.26
CA ILE A 1 27.35 1.91 23.36
C ILE A 1 28.23 0.68 23.25
N ILE A 2 27.99 -0.22 22.28
CA ILE A 2 28.79 -1.46 22.10
C ILE A 2 30.31 -1.21 22.15
N LYS A 3 30.84 -0.33 21.29
CA LYS A 3 32.28 -0.03 21.27
C LYS A 3 32.81 0.52 22.60
N ALA A 4 32.01 1.34 23.29
CA ALA A 4 32.39 1.87 24.61
C ALA A 4 32.43 0.76 25.69
N VAL A 5 31.54 -0.23 25.58
CA VAL A 5 31.53 -1.41 26.45
C VAL A 5 32.73 -2.32 26.16
N GLU A 6 33.08 -2.51 24.89
CA GLU A 6 34.20 -3.36 24.45
C GLU A 6 35.57 -2.77 24.81
N MET A 7 35.70 -1.44 24.84
CA MET A 7 36.98 -0.76 25.11
C MET A 7 37.36 -0.68 26.59
N ILE A 8 36.40 -0.81 27.50
CA ILE A 8 36.62 -0.60 28.94
C ILE A 8 36.60 -1.94 29.66
N ASP A 9 37.56 -2.16 30.56
CA ASP A 9 37.65 -3.34 31.42
C ASP A 9 36.26 -3.72 32.01
N PRO A 10 35.78 -4.96 31.82
CA PRO A 10 34.49 -5.43 32.33
C PRO A 10 34.27 -5.27 33.84
N SER A 11 35.35 -5.23 34.63
CA SER A 11 35.34 -5.12 36.09
C SER A 11 35.21 -3.68 36.62
N ARG A 12 35.28 -2.67 35.73
CA ARG A 12 35.15 -1.25 36.11
C ARG A 12 33.73 -0.75 35.88
N ARG A 13 33.25 0.11 36.79
CA ARG A 13 31.97 0.80 36.61
C ARG A 13 32.03 1.67 35.35
N LEU A 14 30.98 1.64 34.56
CA LEU A 14 30.91 2.35 33.28
C LEU A 14 29.64 3.21 33.21
N PHE A 15 29.81 4.51 33.03
CA PHE A 15 28.71 5.45 32.82
C PHE A 15 28.70 5.90 31.36
N ILE A 16 27.64 5.54 30.61
CA ILE A 16 27.50 5.88 29.19
C ILE A 16 26.38 6.90 29.02
N VAL A 17 26.75 8.05 28.46
CA VAL A 17 25.82 9.11 28.09
C VAL A 17 25.56 9.04 26.58
N THR A 18 24.30 9.03 26.16
CA THR A 18 23.89 8.99 24.74
C THR A 18 22.73 9.94 24.46
N ASN A 19 22.66 10.46 23.23
CA ASN A 19 21.52 11.26 22.75
C ASN A 19 20.32 10.40 22.33
N SER A 20 20.47 9.07 22.27
CA SER A 20 19.41 8.16 21.81
C SER A 20 18.54 7.69 22.96
N LYS A 21 17.48 8.45 23.26
CA LYS A 21 16.44 8.05 24.23
C LYS A 21 15.83 6.70 23.88
N GLY A 22 15.66 6.42 22.58
CA GLY A 22 15.14 5.15 22.08
C GLY A 22 16.05 3.98 22.41
N ALA A 23 17.36 4.12 22.23
CA ALA A 23 18.32 3.06 22.55
C ALA A 23 18.37 2.78 24.06
N VAL A 24 18.42 3.83 24.89
CA VAL A 24 18.39 3.67 26.36
C VAL A 24 17.13 2.94 26.78
N LYS A 25 15.94 3.40 26.35
CA LYS A 25 14.67 2.76 26.72
C LYS A 25 14.61 1.28 26.31
N LYS A 26 15.15 0.93 25.14
CA LYS A 26 15.16 -0.45 24.62
C LYS A 26 16.12 -1.36 25.38
N LEU A 27 17.28 -0.86 25.78
CA LEU A 27 18.33 -1.61 26.49
C LEU A 27 18.12 -1.66 28.00
N THR A 28 17.28 -0.79 28.57
CA THR A 28 16.97 -0.79 30.01
C THR A 28 15.53 -1.19 30.29
N LEU A 29 14.57 -0.27 30.13
CA LEU A 29 13.18 -0.44 30.56
C LEU A 29 12.41 -1.51 29.78
N LEU A 30 12.74 -1.70 28.50
CA LEU A 30 12.06 -2.65 27.61
C LEU A 30 12.91 -3.89 27.30
N SER A 31 14.08 -4.05 27.91
CA SER A 31 15.04 -5.11 27.56
C SER A 31 14.42 -6.50 27.72
N ALA A 32 13.81 -6.79 28.87
CA ALA A 32 13.16 -8.07 29.14
C ALA A 32 12.07 -8.39 28.10
N LYS A 33 11.19 -7.43 27.79
CA LYS A 33 10.13 -7.60 26.79
C LYS A 33 10.70 -7.81 25.39
N ASN A 34 11.73 -7.05 25.02
CA ASN A 34 12.35 -7.15 23.70
C ASN A 34 13.07 -8.49 23.53
N GLU A 35 13.77 -8.97 24.55
CA GLU A 35 14.42 -10.28 24.55
C GLU A 35 13.44 -11.44 24.51
N GLN A 36 12.34 -11.39 25.30
CA GLN A 36 11.26 -12.38 25.20
C GLN A 36 10.70 -12.48 23.78
N ARG A 37 10.61 -11.34 23.10
CA ARG A 37 10.14 -11.23 21.71
C ARG A 37 11.26 -11.39 20.70
N GLY A 38 12.48 -11.78 21.10
CA GLY A 38 13.62 -12.01 20.23
C GLY A 38 14.04 -10.81 19.39
N TRP A 39 13.74 -9.59 19.85
CA TRP A 39 13.96 -8.34 19.13
C TRP A 39 13.23 -8.23 17.78
N LEU A 40 12.23 -9.07 17.56
CA LEU A 40 11.49 -9.19 16.29
C LEU A 40 10.70 -7.93 15.92
N ASP A 41 10.38 -7.06 16.89
CA ASP A 41 9.72 -5.77 16.63
C ASP A 41 10.65 -4.72 16.00
N HIS A 42 11.96 -5.01 15.92
CA HIS A 42 12.99 -4.10 15.43
C HIS A 42 13.90 -4.76 14.39
N PRO A 43 13.36 -5.28 13.26
CA PRO A 43 14.07 -6.18 12.36
C PRO A 43 15.34 -5.58 11.74
N SER A 44 15.38 -4.26 11.52
CA SER A 44 16.53 -3.58 10.91
C SER A 44 17.73 -3.38 11.85
N ASN A 45 17.52 -3.52 13.16
CA ASN A 45 18.54 -3.26 14.19
C ASN A 45 18.57 -4.38 15.24
N ALA A 46 17.92 -5.52 14.98
CA ALA A 46 17.71 -6.58 15.96
C ALA A 46 19.06 -7.18 16.39
N ASP A 47 19.94 -7.42 15.41
CA ASP A 47 21.34 -7.81 15.57
C ASP A 47 22.11 -6.81 16.45
N VAL A 48 22.00 -5.51 16.17
CA VAL A 48 22.70 -4.46 16.91
C VAL A 48 22.25 -4.40 18.37
N PHE A 49 20.95 -4.52 18.63
CA PHE A 49 20.43 -4.48 20.00
C PHE A 49 20.74 -5.75 20.78
N ARG A 50 20.68 -6.92 20.14
CA ARG A 50 21.11 -8.19 20.73
C ARG A 50 22.58 -8.14 21.15
N HIS A 51 23.46 -7.73 20.25
CA HIS A 51 24.89 -7.57 20.56
C HIS A 51 25.13 -6.56 21.68
N ALA A 52 24.39 -5.44 21.68
CA ALA A 52 24.49 -4.47 22.75
C ALA A 52 24.09 -5.06 24.11
N MET A 53 23.00 -5.82 24.18
CA MET A 53 22.60 -6.49 25.43
C MET A 53 23.61 -7.55 25.86
N ALA A 54 24.09 -8.36 24.94
CA ALA A 54 25.08 -9.40 25.21
C ALA A 54 26.39 -8.79 25.75
N ALA A 55 26.89 -7.74 25.10
CA ALA A 55 28.06 -6.99 25.55
C ALA A 55 27.84 -6.35 26.93
N LEU A 56 26.66 -5.80 27.20
CA LEU A 56 26.33 -5.23 28.51
C LEU A 56 26.29 -6.30 29.61
N ARG A 57 25.70 -7.49 29.34
CA ARG A 57 25.60 -8.61 30.30
C ARG A 57 26.93 -9.29 30.58
N ARG A 58 27.87 -9.24 29.65
CA ARG A 58 29.23 -9.74 29.84
C ARG A 58 29.98 -8.99 30.93
N ARG A 59 29.62 -7.73 31.21
CA ARG A 59 30.31 -6.92 32.23
C ARG A 59 29.96 -7.40 33.63
N THR A 60 30.97 -7.49 34.49
CA THR A 60 30.79 -7.86 35.91
C THR A 60 30.47 -6.65 36.77
N ALA A 61 30.93 -5.46 36.37
CA ALA A 61 30.62 -4.21 37.07
C ALA A 61 29.42 -3.48 36.49
N GLU A 62 28.80 -2.67 37.35
CA GLU A 62 27.62 -1.88 37.02
C GLU A 62 27.86 -0.97 35.81
N THR A 63 26.91 -1.00 34.88
CA THR A 63 26.90 -0.12 33.69
C THR A 63 25.61 0.67 33.63
N THR A 64 25.74 1.99 33.65
CA THR A 64 24.60 2.90 33.70
C THR A 64 24.48 3.65 32.38
N LEU A 65 23.29 3.57 31.78
CA LEU A 65 22.97 4.27 30.53
C LEU A 65 22.11 5.50 30.83
N ALA A 66 22.59 6.68 30.45
CA ALA A 66 21.86 7.94 30.61
C ALA A 66 21.58 8.61 29.27
N CYS A 67 20.40 9.21 29.15
CA CYS A 67 20.05 10.10 28.04
C CYS A 67 19.77 11.51 28.59
N PRO A 68 20.66 12.48 28.36
CA PRO A 68 20.43 13.84 28.83
C PRO A 68 19.21 14.44 28.13
N THR A 69 18.37 15.13 28.89
CA THR A 69 17.32 15.99 28.34
C THR A 69 17.88 17.40 28.19
N LYS A 70 17.63 18.05 27.03
CA LYS A 70 18.09 19.41 26.69
C LYS A 70 17.80 20.50 27.75
N LYS A 71 16.94 20.25 28.72
CA LYS A 71 16.54 21.21 29.76
C LYS A 71 17.60 21.49 30.83
N HIS A 72 18.67 20.70 30.94
CA HIS A 72 19.71 20.93 31.94
C HIS A 72 21.09 20.80 31.28
N ALA A 73 21.78 21.94 31.12
CA ALA A 73 23.17 21.98 30.69
C ALA A 73 24.03 21.37 31.80
N ARG A 74 24.43 20.11 31.61
CA ARG A 74 25.39 19.41 32.47
C ARG A 74 26.73 19.35 31.74
N PRO A 75 27.89 19.24 32.41
CA PRO A 75 29.18 19.10 31.74
C PRO A 75 29.20 17.96 30.70
N GLU A 76 28.44 16.91 30.96
CA GLU A 76 28.22 15.74 30.10
C GLU A 76 27.56 16.08 28.74
N THR A 77 26.78 17.17 28.64
CA THR A 77 26.14 17.57 27.38
C THR A 77 27.13 18.16 26.38
N ALA A 78 28.17 18.87 26.85
CA ALA A 78 29.22 19.40 25.97
C ALA A 78 30.05 18.28 25.33
N VAL A 79 30.40 17.25 26.10
CA VAL A 79 31.10 16.04 25.59
C VAL A 79 30.21 15.26 24.62
N LEU A 80 28.90 15.20 24.87
CA LEU A 80 27.93 14.57 23.99
C LEU A 80 27.82 15.29 22.63
N GLU A 81 27.87 16.62 22.62
CA GLU A 81 27.85 17.39 21.37
C GLU A 81 29.10 17.12 20.52
N CYS A 82 30.30 17.16 21.12
CA CYS A 82 31.54 16.83 20.42
C CYS A 82 31.54 15.40 19.87
N THR A 83 31.05 14.41 20.63
CA THR A 83 30.95 13.01 20.15
C THR A 83 29.90 12.84 19.06
N THR A 84 28.82 13.63 19.07
CA THR A 84 27.82 13.63 18.00
C THR A 84 28.39 14.15 16.68
N VAL A 85 29.23 15.19 16.74
CA VAL A 85 29.94 15.72 15.56
C VAL A 85 30.89 14.68 14.98
N ARG A 86 31.74 14.07 15.82
CA ARG A 86 32.67 13.00 15.41
C ARG A 86 31.95 11.78 14.84
N ALA A 87 30.78 11.43 15.38
CA ALA A 87 29.96 10.34 14.85
C ALA A 87 29.42 10.65 13.45
N LYS A 88 29.03 11.90 13.18
CA LYS A 88 28.58 12.33 11.84
C LYS A 88 29.72 12.29 10.81
N GLU A 89 30.93 12.66 11.22
CA GLU A 89 32.13 12.59 10.37
C GLU A 89 32.52 11.14 10.08
N ALA A 90 32.55 10.27 11.09
CA ALA A 90 32.85 8.86 10.93
C ALA A 90 31.81 8.12 10.07
N ALA A 91 30.53 8.49 10.16
CA ALA A 91 29.46 7.92 9.33
C ALA A 91 29.64 8.20 7.83
N ARG A 92 30.35 9.26 7.46
CA ARG A 92 30.67 9.58 6.05
C ARG A 92 31.75 8.68 5.47
N ASN A 93 32.56 8.04 6.33
CA ASN A 93 33.74 7.27 5.95
C ASN A 93 33.63 5.77 6.26
N ALA A 94 32.45 5.27 6.64
CA ALA A 94 32.28 3.89 7.09
C ALA A 94 32.06 2.92 5.92
N GLY A 95 32.93 1.90 5.80
CA GLY A 95 32.67 0.68 5.03
C GLY A 95 31.75 -0.32 5.77
N PRO A 96 31.11 -1.27 5.07
CA PRO A 96 30.19 -2.22 5.68
C PRO A 96 30.95 -3.41 6.26
N GLY A 97 30.74 -3.70 7.53
CA GLY A 97 31.21 -4.95 8.15
C GLY A 97 31.45 -4.77 9.65
N ARG A 98 30.69 -5.50 10.47
CA ARG A 98 30.89 -5.54 11.91
C ARG A 98 31.26 -6.97 12.29
N GLU A 99 32.48 -7.17 12.76
CA GLU A 99 32.90 -8.45 13.34
C GLU A 99 32.28 -8.60 14.73
N ILE A 100 31.63 -9.74 14.97
CA ILE A 100 31.08 -10.15 16.26
C ILE A 100 32.15 -11.01 16.94
N ALA A 101 32.55 -10.65 18.16
CA ALA A 101 33.52 -11.45 18.91
C ALA A 101 32.88 -12.79 19.37
N PRO A 102 33.55 -13.94 19.23
CA PRO A 102 32.99 -15.26 19.51
C PRO A 102 32.61 -15.48 20.98
N ASP A 103 33.15 -14.70 21.90
CA ASP A 103 32.89 -14.78 23.34
C ASP A 103 31.59 -14.07 23.79
N VAL A 104 30.90 -13.37 22.88
CA VAL A 104 29.61 -12.68 23.13
C VAL A 104 28.42 -13.62 22.90
N GLU A 105 28.62 -14.73 22.18
CA GLU A 105 27.53 -15.65 21.77
C GLU A 105 26.76 -16.27 22.95
N ILE A 106 27.41 -16.50 24.10
CA ILE A 106 26.78 -17.10 25.30
C ILE A 106 25.64 -16.20 25.82
N TYR A 107 25.77 -14.88 25.65
CA TYR A 107 24.78 -13.90 26.09
C TYR A 107 23.82 -13.48 24.97
N ASP A 108 24.00 -14.03 23.77
CA ASP A 108 23.18 -13.74 22.60
C ASP A 108 22.40 -14.99 22.17
N ILE A 109 21.24 -15.21 22.80
CA ILE A 109 20.34 -16.30 22.40
C ILE A 109 19.46 -15.78 21.25
N PRO A 110 19.68 -16.23 19.99
CA PRO A 110 18.85 -15.82 18.86
C PRO A 110 17.44 -16.40 18.99
N GLY A 111 16.44 -15.60 18.64
CA GLY A 111 15.05 -16.04 18.54
C GLY A 111 14.15 -15.50 19.65
N ALA A 112 12.84 -15.70 19.48
CA ALA A 112 11.84 -15.30 20.46
C ALA A 112 11.40 -16.50 21.31
N GLN A 113 11.10 -16.23 22.57
CA GLN A 113 10.55 -17.24 23.48
C GLN A 113 9.11 -17.57 23.07
N LEU A 114 8.72 -18.85 23.13
CA LEU A 114 7.38 -19.31 22.70
C LEU A 114 6.23 -18.64 23.45
N HIS A 115 6.39 -18.31 24.74
CA HIS A 115 5.37 -17.60 25.51
C HIS A 115 5.38 -16.07 25.27
N GLY A 116 6.47 -15.53 24.72
CA GLY A 116 6.64 -14.10 24.43
C GLY A 116 6.18 -13.70 23.03
N ILE A 117 5.97 -14.67 22.13
CA ILE A 117 5.57 -14.43 20.75
C ILE A 117 4.05 -14.45 20.57
N THR A 118 3.54 -13.55 19.74
CA THR A 118 2.12 -13.58 19.31
C THR A 118 2.02 -14.14 17.90
N GLN A 119 0.88 -14.74 17.54
CA GLN A 119 0.63 -15.19 16.16
C GLN A 119 0.91 -14.08 15.13
N LYS A 120 0.51 -12.83 15.44
CA LYS A 120 0.77 -11.66 14.61
C LYS A 120 2.27 -11.43 14.39
N THR A 121 3.06 -11.41 15.47
CA THR A 121 4.51 -11.21 15.40
C THR A 121 5.18 -12.36 14.65
N ALA A 122 4.82 -13.61 14.95
CA ALA A 122 5.33 -14.79 14.25
C ALA A 122 5.05 -14.72 12.75
N HIS A 123 3.81 -14.42 12.36
CA HIS A 123 3.40 -14.29 10.96
C HIS A 123 4.19 -13.19 10.23
N THR A 124 4.33 -12.00 10.84
CA THR A 124 5.12 -10.91 10.24
C THR A 124 6.57 -11.30 10.01
N VAL A 125 7.19 -12.00 10.95
CA VAL A 125 8.60 -12.43 10.84
C VAL A 125 8.77 -13.51 9.79
N ILE A 126 7.90 -14.51 9.77
CA ILE A 126 7.88 -15.54 8.71
C ILE A 126 7.72 -14.89 7.34
N GLN A 127 6.84 -13.89 7.22
CA GLN A 127 6.64 -13.16 5.98
C GLN A 127 7.90 -12.40 5.56
N GLN A 128 8.59 -11.73 6.47
CA GLN A 128 9.86 -11.02 6.20
C GLN A 128 10.98 -11.98 5.80
N MET A 129 11.11 -13.12 6.50
CA MET A 129 12.09 -14.15 6.16
C MET A 129 11.85 -14.71 4.76
N ARG A 130 10.59 -15.04 4.44
CA ARG A 130 10.20 -15.51 3.10
C ARG A 130 10.40 -14.44 2.04
N ALA A 131 10.16 -13.17 2.34
CA ALA A 131 10.35 -12.06 1.40
C ALA A 131 11.79 -11.97 0.89
N LYS A 132 12.80 -12.22 1.75
CA LYS A 132 14.22 -12.22 1.34
C LYS A 132 14.55 -13.29 0.29
N GLY A 133 13.87 -14.43 0.32
CA GLY A 133 14.07 -15.54 -0.63
C GLY A 133 13.05 -15.58 -1.77
N THR A 134 12.06 -14.68 -1.80
CA THR A 134 11.01 -14.70 -2.83
C THR A 134 11.46 -13.84 -4.01
N PRO A 135 11.63 -14.41 -5.22
CA PRO A 135 12.02 -13.63 -6.38
C PRO A 135 10.94 -12.63 -6.77
N ALA A 136 11.36 -11.49 -7.32
CA ALA A 136 10.44 -10.51 -7.87
C ALA A 136 9.61 -11.14 -9.00
N ARG A 137 8.28 -10.99 -8.92
CA ARG A 137 7.38 -11.52 -9.93
C ARG A 137 7.36 -10.60 -11.14
N ARG A 138 7.89 -11.07 -12.28
CA ARG A 138 7.99 -10.32 -13.55
C ARG A 138 6.71 -9.55 -13.92
N ARG A 139 5.54 -10.20 -13.85
CA ARG A 139 4.24 -9.57 -14.17
C ARG A 139 3.89 -8.44 -13.20
N THR A 140 4.10 -8.65 -11.90
CA THR A 140 3.88 -7.61 -10.89
C THR A 140 4.75 -6.40 -11.15
N THR A 141 6.05 -6.60 -11.41
CA THR A 141 6.99 -5.51 -11.72
C THR A 141 6.58 -4.75 -12.97
N ALA A 142 6.19 -5.46 -14.04
CA ALA A 142 5.72 -4.83 -15.27
C ALA A 142 4.46 -3.97 -15.03
N ASN A 143 3.49 -4.47 -14.26
CA ASN A 143 2.27 -3.72 -13.94
C ASN A 143 2.54 -2.53 -13.01
N ILE A 144 3.43 -2.66 -12.03
CA ILE A 144 3.89 -1.54 -11.20
C ILE A 144 4.52 -0.45 -12.08
N ASN A 145 5.33 -0.82 -13.07
CA ASN A 145 5.94 0.16 -13.97
C ASN A 145 4.88 0.85 -14.86
N LYS A 146 3.86 0.12 -15.33
CA LYS A 146 2.71 0.73 -16.02
C LYS A 146 1.98 1.75 -15.13
N VAL A 147 1.77 1.42 -13.85
CA VAL A 147 1.18 2.35 -12.88
C VAL A 147 2.05 3.58 -12.67
N LYS A 148 3.36 3.40 -12.43
CA LYS A 148 4.30 4.51 -12.27
C LYS A 148 4.25 5.47 -13.45
N ALA A 149 4.32 4.96 -14.67
CA ALA A 149 4.25 5.78 -15.88
C ALA A 149 2.90 6.49 -16.06
N ALA A 150 1.79 5.84 -15.71
CA ALA A 150 0.47 6.46 -15.81
C ALA A 150 0.24 7.56 -14.78
N VAL A 151 0.70 7.35 -13.54
CA VAL A 151 0.61 8.35 -12.47
C VAL A 151 1.56 9.51 -12.71
N GLU A 152 2.77 9.25 -13.20
CA GLU A 152 3.70 10.32 -13.60
C GLU A 152 3.10 11.20 -14.71
N ARG A 153 2.47 10.59 -15.72
CA ARG A 153 1.80 11.34 -16.79
C ARG A 153 0.67 12.22 -16.28
N GLN A 154 -0.10 11.75 -15.30
CA GLN A 154 -1.26 12.48 -14.76
C GLN A 154 -0.87 13.52 -13.71
N ASN A 155 0.03 13.17 -12.80
CA ASN A 155 0.33 13.96 -11.60
C ASN A 155 1.68 14.70 -11.68
N GLY A 156 2.49 14.46 -12.72
CA GLY A 156 3.85 14.99 -12.84
C GLY A 156 4.88 14.39 -11.87
N SER A 157 4.51 13.37 -11.08
CA SER A 157 5.41 12.74 -10.11
C SER A 157 5.27 11.22 -10.09
N VAL A 158 6.41 10.53 -9.97
CA VAL A 158 6.47 9.07 -9.94
C VAL A 158 6.16 8.56 -8.52
N PRO A 159 5.14 7.71 -8.34
CA PRO A 159 4.84 7.14 -7.04
C PRO A 159 5.84 6.03 -6.66
N THR A 160 6.08 5.88 -5.36
CA THR A 160 6.80 4.72 -4.80
C THR A 160 5.92 3.48 -4.82
N GLU A 161 6.54 2.28 -4.78
CA GLU A 161 5.76 1.03 -4.72
C GLU A 161 4.91 0.96 -3.44
N ASP A 162 5.43 1.47 -2.33
CA ASP A 162 4.70 1.55 -1.06
C ASP A 162 3.46 2.45 -1.18
N GLN A 163 3.55 3.56 -1.92
CA GLN A 163 2.39 4.40 -2.21
C GLN A 163 1.35 3.64 -3.04
N ILE A 164 1.76 2.90 -4.07
CA ILE A 164 0.87 2.07 -4.89
C ILE A 164 0.13 1.03 -4.03
N TRP A 165 0.86 0.26 -3.23
CA TRP A 165 0.26 -0.79 -2.40
C TRP A 165 -0.60 -0.24 -1.25
N THR A 166 -0.30 0.97 -0.78
CA THR A 166 -1.08 1.64 0.27
C THR A 166 -2.37 2.24 -0.30
N ALA A 167 -2.32 2.87 -1.47
CA ALA A 167 -3.47 3.55 -2.09
C ALA A 167 -4.66 2.59 -2.37
N ILE A 168 -4.38 1.35 -2.76
CA ILE A 168 -5.41 0.32 -3.00
C ILE A 168 -6.23 0.01 -1.74
N LYS A 169 -5.64 0.21 -0.56
CA LYS A 169 -6.31 0.01 0.73
C LYS A 169 -7.19 1.20 1.13
N SER A 170 -7.37 2.20 0.27
CA SER A 170 -8.28 3.32 0.51
C SER A 170 -9.67 2.82 0.90
N ARG A 171 -10.32 3.54 1.81
CA ARG A 171 -11.68 3.24 2.29
C ARG A 171 -12.73 3.52 1.23
N ASP A 172 -12.41 4.37 0.26
CA ASP A 172 -13.29 4.73 -0.86
C ASP A 172 -13.40 3.60 -1.90
N VAL A 173 -12.52 2.60 -1.84
CA VAL A 173 -12.57 1.43 -2.74
C VAL A 173 -13.51 0.37 -2.19
N ALA A 174 -14.53 0.02 -2.97
CA ALA A 174 -15.33 -1.17 -2.70
C ALA A 174 -14.44 -2.42 -2.62
N ARG A 175 -14.75 -3.34 -1.70
CA ARG A 175 -13.91 -4.53 -1.46
C ARG A 175 -13.68 -5.37 -2.72
N ASN A 176 -14.70 -5.50 -3.56
CA ASN A 176 -14.63 -6.30 -4.78
C ASN A 176 -13.76 -5.64 -5.84
N VAL A 177 -13.89 -4.32 -6.02
CA VAL A 177 -13.01 -3.51 -6.88
C VAL A 177 -11.56 -3.59 -6.39
N ARG A 178 -11.33 -3.50 -5.07
CA ARG A 178 -9.99 -3.67 -4.48
C ARG A 178 -9.38 -5.01 -4.84
N ASN A 179 -10.14 -6.10 -4.72
CA ASN A 179 -9.69 -7.44 -5.07
C ASN A 179 -9.38 -7.56 -6.57
N PHE A 180 -10.20 -6.95 -7.42
CA PHE A 180 -9.96 -6.89 -8.86
C PHE A 180 -8.65 -6.15 -9.19
N LEU A 181 -8.44 -4.96 -8.65
CA LEU A 181 -7.21 -4.17 -8.86
C LEU A 181 -5.97 -4.88 -8.31
N TRP A 182 -6.07 -5.47 -7.11
CA TRP A 182 -4.96 -6.20 -6.49
C TRP A 182 -4.55 -7.44 -7.33
N LYS A 183 -5.53 -8.21 -7.81
CA LYS A 183 -5.26 -9.32 -8.75
C LYS A 183 -4.69 -8.81 -10.07
N GLY A 184 -5.19 -7.67 -10.57
CA GLY A 184 -4.69 -7.01 -11.77
C GLY A 184 -3.22 -6.65 -11.66
N LEU A 185 -2.80 -6.00 -10.57
CA LEU A 185 -1.39 -5.69 -10.31
C LEU A 185 -0.51 -6.93 -10.29
N HIS A 186 -0.95 -8.01 -9.66
CA HIS A 186 -0.19 -9.26 -9.63
C HIS A 186 -0.25 -10.06 -10.94
N GLY A 187 -1.05 -9.65 -11.92
CA GLY A 187 -1.33 -10.46 -13.12
C GLY A 187 -1.97 -11.81 -12.77
N GLY A 188 -2.80 -11.83 -11.72
CA GLY A 188 -3.42 -13.01 -11.13
C GLY A 188 -4.82 -13.32 -11.62
N HIS A 189 -5.32 -12.59 -12.62
CA HIS A 189 -6.56 -12.94 -13.32
C HIS A 189 -6.31 -14.11 -14.27
N LYS A 190 -7.25 -15.05 -14.34
CA LYS A 190 -7.19 -16.19 -15.26
C LYS A 190 -7.69 -15.76 -16.63
N ILE A 191 -6.79 -15.22 -17.45
CA ILE A 191 -7.05 -14.72 -18.81
C ILE A 191 -5.83 -14.96 -19.71
N GLY A 192 -6.04 -14.99 -21.02
CA GLY A 192 -4.96 -14.96 -22.01
C GLY A 192 -3.96 -16.10 -21.84
N ASP A 193 -2.69 -15.71 -21.73
CA ASP A 193 -1.52 -16.58 -21.47
C ASP A 193 -1.73 -17.66 -20.40
N TYR A 194 -2.62 -17.42 -19.43
CA TYR A 194 -2.93 -18.42 -18.40
C TYR A 194 -3.46 -19.73 -19.03
N PHE A 195 -4.23 -19.62 -20.11
CA PHE A 195 -4.90 -20.73 -20.77
C PHE A 195 -4.10 -21.34 -21.93
N THR A 196 -3.09 -20.65 -22.47
CA THR A 196 -2.35 -21.07 -23.67
C THR A 196 -1.79 -22.50 -23.59
N ASN A 197 -1.30 -22.89 -22.42
CA ASN A 197 -0.68 -24.21 -22.20
C ASN A 197 -1.66 -25.26 -21.65
N MET A 198 -2.95 -24.94 -21.54
CA MET A 198 -3.96 -25.89 -21.07
C MET A 198 -4.46 -26.81 -22.20
N PRO A 199 -5.02 -28.00 -21.86
CA PRO A 199 -5.72 -28.83 -22.83
C PRO A 199 -7.06 -28.20 -23.25
N ALA A 200 -7.63 -28.68 -24.35
CA ALA A 200 -8.98 -28.32 -24.77
C ALA A 200 -10.01 -28.78 -23.70
N PRO A 201 -11.11 -28.02 -23.49
CA PRO A 201 -11.50 -26.79 -24.19
C PRO A 201 -10.86 -25.51 -23.60
N TRP A 202 -10.08 -25.60 -22.53
CA TRP A 202 -9.58 -24.44 -21.80
C TRP A 202 -8.64 -23.54 -22.62
N ARG A 203 -7.90 -24.13 -23.56
CA ARG A 203 -6.99 -23.38 -24.43
C ARG A 203 -7.69 -22.27 -25.21
N ASP A 204 -8.95 -22.46 -25.57
CA ASP A 204 -9.70 -21.52 -26.41
C ASP A 204 -9.94 -20.19 -25.69
N TYR A 205 -9.96 -20.19 -24.35
CA TYR A 205 -10.05 -19.00 -23.50
C TYR A 205 -8.79 -18.12 -23.50
N ALA A 206 -7.71 -18.53 -24.18
CA ALA A 206 -6.50 -17.71 -24.31
C ALA A 206 -6.71 -16.54 -25.29
N LEU A 207 -7.58 -16.71 -26.28
CA LEU A 207 -7.87 -15.69 -27.28
C LEU A 207 -9.23 -15.05 -27.02
N CYS A 208 -9.30 -13.74 -27.30
CA CYS A 208 -10.56 -13.03 -27.40
C CYS A 208 -11.25 -13.43 -28.71
N PRO A 209 -12.47 -14.00 -28.69
CA PRO A 209 -13.14 -14.45 -29.92
C PRO A 209 -13.57 -13.29 -30.82
N LEU A 210 -13.82 -12.10 -30.25
CA LEU A 210 -14.24 -10.92 -31.00
C LEU A 210 -13.09 -10.27 -31.78
N CYS A 211 -11.87 -10.36 -31.27
CA CYS A 211 -10.72 -9.63 -31.80
C CYS A 211 -9.59 -10.53 -32.30
N ASN A 212 -9.66 -11.83 -31.99
CA ASN A 212 -8.66 -12.84 -32.33
C ASN A 212 -7.23 -12.48 -31.86
N VAL A 213 -7.12 -11.89 -30.67
CA VAL A 213 -5.85 -11.55 -30.02
C VAL A 213 -5.78 -12.19 -28.63
N THR A 214 -4.57 -12.38 -28.10
CA THR A 214 -4.37 -12.86 -26.73
C THR A 214 -5.05 -11.91 -25.75
N GLU A 215 -5.95 -12.46 -24.94
CA GLU A 215 -6.78 -11.66 -24.07
C GLU A 215 -6.03 -11.28 -22.79
N ASP A 216 -5.60 -10.02 -22.68
CA ASP A 216 -5.05 -9.46 -21.45
C ASP A 216 -5.95 -8.35 -20.88
N LEU A 217 -5.61 -7.86 -19.68
CA LEU A 217 -6.44 -6.84 -19.03
C LEU A 217 -6.39 -5.49 -19.77
N GLN A 218 -5.34 -5.20 -20.55
CA GLN A 218 -5.28 -4.00 -21.37
C GLN A 218 -6.26 -4.12 -22.55
N HIS A 219 -6.31 -5.29 -23.19
CA HIS A 219 -7.24 -5.60 -24.26
C HIS A 219 -8.68 -5.55 -23.75
N ILE A 220 -9.02 -6.27 -22.67
CA ILE A 220 -10.37 -6.30 -22.09
C ILE A 220 -10.88 -4.88 -21.79
N LEU A 221 -10.02 -4.04 -21.19
CA LEU A 221 -10.45 -2.73 -20.74
C LEU A 221 -10.40 -1.65 -21.83
N PHE A 222 -9.57 -1.76 -22.86
CA PHE A 222 -9.36 -0.64 -23.80
C PHE A 222 -9.22 -1.05 -25.26
N GLY A 223 -8.88 -2.31 -25.56
CA GLY A 223 -8.58 -2.77 -26.92
C GLY A 223 -9.62 -3.72 -27.52
N CYS A 224 -10.63 -4.12 -26.75
CA CYS A 224 -11.64 -5.07 -27.18
C CYS A 224 -12.78 -4.36 -27.92
N SER A 225 -13.25 -4.93 -29.02
CA SER A 225 -14.41 -4.46 -29.79
C SER A 225 -15.76 -4.81 -29.15
N SER A 226 -15.74 -5.14 -27.86
CA SER A 226 -16.93 -5.54 -27.13
C SER A 226 -17.83 -4.36 -26.77
N ARG A 227 -19.15 -4.61 -26.76
CA ARG A 227 -20.16 -3.59 -26.44
C ARG A 227 -19.94 -3.02 -25.04
N GLU A 228 -19.58 -3.86 -24.07
CA GLU A 228 -19.37 -3.41 -22.69
C GLU A 228 -18.16 -2.49 -22.54
N CYS A 229 -17.08 -2.74 -23.28
CA CYS A 229 -15.89 -1.90 -23.24
C CYS A 229 -16.21 -0.49 -23.75
N GLU A 230 -16.82 -0.40 -24.95
CA GLU A 230 -17.16 0.89 -25.56
C GLU A 230 -18.24 1.64 -24.77
N THR A 231 -19.34 0.95 -24.44
CA THR A 231 -20.51 1.58 -23.81
C THR A 231 -20.17 2.12 -22.42
N VAL A 232 -19.46 1.34 -21.60
CA VAL A 232 -19.15 1.74 -20.23
C VAL A 232 -18.21 2.95 -20.20
N TRP A 233 -17.17 3.00 -21.03
CA TRP A 233 -16.28 4.17 -21.07
C TRP A 233 -16.97 5.41 -21.61
N ARG A 234 -17.83 5.25 -22.62
CA ARG A 234 -18.66 6.35 -23.13
C ARG A 234 -19.56 6.92 -22.03
N LEU A 235 -20.24 6.07 -21.27
CA LEU A 235 -21.08 6.50 -20.15
C LEU A 235 -20.27 7.22 -19.06
N ALA A 236 -19.09 6.70 -18.71
CA ALA A 236 -18.20 7.32 -17.74
C ALA A 236 -17.76 8.73 -18.18
N ALA A 237 -17.42 8.90 -19.47
CA ALA A 237 -17.03 10.18 -20.05
C ALA A 237 -18.20 11.18 -20.08
N VAL A 238 -19.38 10.74 -20.52
CA VAL A 238 -20.59 11.57 -20.56
C VAL A 238 -20.99 12.02 -19.15
N PHE A 239 -20.97 11.12 -18.18
CA PHE A 239 -21.32 11.43 -16.80
C PHE A 239 -20.42 12.50 -16.18
N MET A 240 -19.11 12.45 -16.46
CA MET A 240 -18.17 13.43 -15.92
C MET A 240 -18.09 14.73 -16.73
N ALA A 241 -18.73 14.83 -17.90
CA ALA A 241 -18.52 15.91 -18.84
C ALA A 241 -18.79 17.32 -18.28
N ASN A 242 -19.78 17.47 -17.39
CA ASN A 242 -20.11 18.75 -16.76
C ASN A 242 -19.04 19.24 -15.78
N ARG A 243 -18.19 18.34 -15.29
CA ARG A 243 -17.23 18.63 -14.21
C ARG A 243 -15.78 18.45 -14.61
N PHE A 244 -15.51 17.52 -15.51
CA PHE A 244 -14.18 17.21 -15.99
C PHE A 244 -14.21 16.90 -17.48
N HIS A 245 -13.65 17.81 -18.27
CA HIS A 245 -13.50 17.66 -19.70
C HIS A 245 -12.15 18.24 -20.15
N PRO A 246 -11.42 17.58 -21.07
CA PRO A 246 -11.77 16.32 -21.75
C PRO A 246 -11.58 15.08 -20.87
N TRP A 247 -12.25 13.98 -21.22
CA TRP A 247 -12.03 12.69 -20.56
C TRP A 247 -10.55 12.26 -20.67
N PRO A 248 -9.90 11.82 -19.58
CA PRO A 248 -8.47 11.54 -19.60
C PRO A 248 -8.15 10.32 -20.48
N ALA A 249 -6.97 10.35 -21.10
CA ALA A 249 -6.44 9.19 -21.83
C ALA A 249 -6.03 8.09 -20.83
N LEU A 250 -6.92 7.12 -20.62
CA LEU A 250 -6.70 6.02 -19.68
C LEU A 250 -5.83 4.90 -20.28
N SER A 251 -5.12 4.21 -19.40
CA SER A 251 -4.33 3.02 -19.71
C SER A 251 -4.54 1.97 -18.61
N LEU A 252 -4.06 0.74 -18.80
CA LEU A 252 -4.08 -0.26 -17.73
C LEU A 252 -3.38 0.26 -16.46
N GLY A 253 -2.29 1.04 -16.61
CA GLY A 253 -1.62 1.68 -15.49
C GLY A 253 -2.53 2.69 -14.77
N SER A 254 -3.32 3.47 -15.51
CA SER A 254 -4.29 4.42 -14.94
C SER A 254 -5.36 3.71 -14.12
N VAL A 255 -5.86 2.56 -14.56
CA VAL A 255 -6.86 1.77 -13.82
C VAL A 255 -6.25 1.11 -12.59
N LEU A 256 -5.11 0.42 -12.73
CA LEU A 256 -4.47 -0.28 -11.62
C LEU A 256 -3.95 0.67 -10.54
N GLY A 257 -3.59 1.90 -10.94
CA GLY A 257 -3.12 2.97 -10.08
C GLY A 257 -4.14 4.08 -9.81
N CYS A 258 -5.43 3.87 -10.12
CA CYS A 258 -6.41 4.97 -10.17
C CYS A 258 -6.45 5.80 -8.88
N TRP A 259 -6.31 5.15 -7.72
CA TRP A 259 -6.33 5.79 -6.40
C TRP A 259 -5.15 6.72 -6.09
N LEU A 260 -4.15 6.79 -6.98
CA LEU A 260 -3.07 7.76 -6.92
C LEU A 260 -3.28 8.94 -7.87
N LEU A 261 -4.15 8.82 -8.87
CA LEU A 261 -4.36 9.86 -9.88
C LEU A 261 -4.95 11.12 -9.26
N ASP A 262 -4.39 12.27 -9.58
CA ASP A 262 -4.88 13.58 -9.16
C ASP A 262 -5.52 14.28 -10.37
N PHE A 263 -6.73 14.80 -10.17
CA PHE A 263 -7.50 15.50 -11.19
C PHE A 263 -7.78 16.95 -10.78
N SER A 264 -7.16 17.40 -9.69
CA SER A 264 -7.24 18.77 -9.22
C SER A 264 -6.68 19.75 -10.27
N PRO A 265 -7.34 20.90 -10.51
CA PRO A 265 -6.77 21.98 -11.31
C PRO A 265 -5.45 22.48 -10.75
N GLU A 266 -4.61 23.08 -11.61
CA GLU A 266 -3.37 23.71 -11.16
C GLU A 266 -3.65 24.76 -10.07
N ASN A 267 -2.96 24.62 -8.92
CA ASN A 267 -3.04 25.51 -7.75
C ASN A 267 -4.32 25.42 -6.90
N VAL A 268 -5.29 24.54 -7.23
CA VAL A 268 -6.50 24.34 -6.43
C VAL A 268 -6.71 22.86 -6.15
N SER A 269 -6.57 22.44 -4.89
CA SER A 269 -6.86 21.05 -4.51
C SER A 269 -8.37 20.80 -4.57
N ASP A 270 -8.80 19.98 -5.53
CA ASP A 270 -10.19 19.49 -5.63
C ASP A 270 -10.23 18.00 -5.30
N ASN A 271 -10.33 17.74 -3.99
CA ASN A 271 -10.44 16.40 -3.45
C ASN A 271 -11.75 15.71 -3.86
N GLY A 272 -12.83 16.47 -4.07
CA GLY A 272 -14.13 15.95 -4.49
C GLY A 272 -14.08 15.41 -5.92
N LEU A 273 -13.61 16.22 -6.86
CA LEU A 273 -13.42 15.84 -8.26
C LEU A 273 -12.47 14.65 -8.38
N THR A 274 -11.33 14.72 -7.69
CA THR A 274 -10.34 13.64 -7.70
C THR A 274 -10.96 12.34 -7.18
N ARG A 275 -11.75 12.40 -6.09
CA ARG A 275 -12.45 11.24 -5.56
C ARG A 275 -13.50 10.70 -6.53
N ALA A 276 -14.28 11.57 -7.18
CA ALA A 276 -15.29 11.20 -8.17
C ALA A 276 -14.67 10.46 -9.35
N MET A 277 -13.62 11.02 -9.95
CA MET A 277 -12.89 10.41 -11.06
C MET A 277 -12.33 9.04 -10.69
N ARG A 278 -11.72 8.91 -9.50
CA ARG A 278 -11.20 7.62 -9.00
C ARG A 278 -12.29 6.56 -8.86
N ILE A 279 -13.45 6.94 -8.32
CA ILE A 279 -14.61 6.05 -8.19
C ILE A 279 -15.11 5.63 -9.57
N VAL A 280 -15.40 6.60 -10.45
CA VAL A 280 -15.95 6.34 -11.79
C VAL A 280 -15.02 5.46 -12.62
N ILE A 281 -13.72 5.72 -12.65
CA ILE A 281 -12.73 4.92 -13.38
C ILE A 281 -12.69 3.48 -12.85
N SER A 282 -12.64 3.31 -11.53
CA SER A 282 -12.45 1.99 -10.92
C SER A 282 -13.70 1.11 -10.99
N GLU A 283 -14.88 1.69 -10.76
CA GLU A 283 -16.16 0.99 -10.87
C GLU A 283 -16.48 0.63 -12.33
N SER A 284 -16.19 1.53 -13.28
CA SER A 284 -16.37 1.28 -14.71
C SER A 284 -15.47 0.15 -15.21
N ALA A 285 -14.17 0.17 -14.87
CA ALA A 285 -13.26 -0.91 -15.24
C ALA A 285 -13.67 -2.26 -14.62
N PHE A 286 -14.13 -2.26 -13.37
CA PHE A 286 -14.61 -3.48 -12.74
C PHE A 286 -15.92 -3.99 -13.36
N LEU A 287 -16.82 -3.10 -13.80
CA LEU A 287 -18.03 -3.48 -14.50
C LEU A 287 -17.73 -4.12 -15.87
N ILE A 288 -16.83 -3.53 -16.66
CA ILE A 288 -16.35 -4.12 -17.93
C ILE A 288 -15.82 -5.54 -17.67
N TRP A 289 -14.98 -5.70 -16.65
CA TRP A 289 -14.46 -7.01 -16.25
C TRP A 289 -15.58 -8.01 -15.91
N LYS A 290 -16.59 -7.59 -15.13
CA LYS A 290 -17.72 -8.46 -14.76
C LYS A 290 -18.53 -8.91 -15.98
N ILE A 291 -18.91 -7.97 -16.85
CA ILE A 291 -19.72 -8.28 -18.03
C ILE A 291 -18.92 -9.17 -18.99
N ARG A 292 -17.61 -8.91 -19.17
CA ARG A 292 -16.73 -9.81 -19.92
C ARG A 292 -16.71 -11.22 -19.30
N CYS A 293 -16.63 -11.34 -17.98
CA CYS A 293 -16.64 -12.65 -17.32
C CYS A 293 -17.96 -13.40 -17.55
N GLU A 294 -19.10 -12.72 -17.45
CA GLU A 294 -20.41 -13.30 -17.75
C GLU A 294 -20.48 -13.74 -19.22
N ARG A 295 -20.18 -12.86 -20.18
CA ARG A 295 -20.16 -13.21 -21.60
C ARG A 295 -19.24 -14.39 -21.90
N ARG A 296 -17.96 -14.28 -21.51
CA ARG A 296 -16.91 -15.24 -21.92
C ARG A 296 -16.98 -16.56 -21.17
N ILE A 297 -17.32 -16.54 -19.88
CA ILE A 297 -17.18 -17.71 -18.99
C ILE A 297 -18.53 -18.34 -18.64
N GLU A 298 -19.57 -17.52 -18.42
CA GLU A 298 -20.89 -18.03 -18.03
C GLU A 298 -21.71 -18.41 -19.26
N HIS A 299 -21.66 -17.59 -20.30
CA HIS A 299 -22.43 -17.77 -21.53
C HIS A 299 -21.59 -18.29 -22.71
N GLU A 300 -20.30 -18.58 -22.51
CA GLU A 300 -19.40 -19.13 -23.56
C GLU A 300 -19.38 -18.32 -24.88
N ASP A 301 -19.56 -16.99 -24.79
CA ASP A 301 -19.77 -16.03 -25.89
C ASP A 301 -20.98 -16.30 -26.78
N ASP A 302 -22.03 -16.91 -26.24
CA ASP A 302 -23.35 -16.91 -26.86
C ASP A 302 -23.82 -15.47 -27.09
N THR A 303 -24.06 -15.13 -28.35
CA THR A 303 -24.47 -13.79 -28.78
C THR A 303 -25.89 -13.45 -28.34
N ASP A 304 -26.75 -14.45 -28.15
CA ASP A 304 -28.15 -14.25 -27.77
C ASP A 304 -28.28 -13.99 -26.26
N LEU A 305 -27.34 -14.52 -25.47
CA LEU A 305 -27.23 -14.28 -24.02
C LEU A 305 -26.33 -13.08 -23.67
N SER A 306 -25.67 -12.49 -24.67
CA SER A 306 -24.81 -11.33 -24.47
C SER A 306 -25.63 -10.08 -24.12
N PRO A 307 -25.27 -9.33 -23.05
CA PRO A 307 -26.03 -8.16 -22.63
C PRO A 307 -26.22 -7.11 -23.73
N SER A 308 -27.42 -6.56 -23.81
CA SER A 308 -27.73 -5.46 -24.73
C SER A 308 -27.09 -4.15 -24.27
N ILE A 309 -27.01 -3.15 -25.16
CA ILE A 309 -26.50 -1.82 -24.80
C ILE A 309 -27.35 -1.18 -23.68
N ASP A 310 -28.67 -1.36 -23.73
CA ASP A 310 -29.59 -0.84 -22.72
C ASP A 310 -29.37 -1.50 -21.36
N GLU A 311 -29.16 -2.83 -21.36
CA GLU A 311 -28.84 -3.56 -20.15
C GLU A 311 -27.48 -3.13 -19.55
N ILE A 312 -26.45 -3.00 -20.38
CA ILE A 312 -25.13 -2.52 -19.96
C ILE A 312 -25.25 -1.11 -19.35
N THR A 313 -26.04 -0.24 -19.99
CA THR A 313 -26.30 1.12 -19.52
C THR A 313 -27.00 1.12 -18.17
N GLY A 314 -28.06 0.33 -18.03
CA GLY A 314 -28.78 0.17 -16.75
C GLY A 314 -27.89 -0.38 -15.65
N ARG A 315 -27.04 -1.39 -15.94
CA ARG A 315 -26.06 -1.95 -14.99
C ARG A 315 -25.02 -0.91 -14.57
N TRP A 316 -24.56 -0.06 -15.49
CA TRP A 316 -23.61 1.01 -15.17
C TRP A 316 -24.22 2.07 -14.23
N HIS A 317 -25.42 2.57 -14.56
CA HIS A 317 -26.14 3.48 -13.67
C HIS A 317 -26.42 2.85 -12.30
N ALA A 318 -26.81 1.58 -12.25
CA ALA A 318 -27.03 0.87 -11.00
C ALA A 318 -25.75 0.80 -10.13
N VAL A 319 -24.58 0.58 -10.72
CA VAL A 319 -23.29 0.58 -10.01
C VAL A 319 -22.97 1.97 -9.44
N ILE A 320 -23.08 3.03 -10.25
CA ILE A 320 -22.80 4.40 -9.79
C ILE A 320 -23.80 4.85 -8.72
N ASN A 321 -25.10 4.60 -8.92
CA ASN A 321 -26.15 4.91 -7.94
C ASN A 321 -25.96 4.15 -6.62
N ALA A 322 -25.55 2.88 -6.68
CA ALA A 322 -25.22 2.13 -5.47
C ALA A 322 -24.03 2.75 -4.70
N ARG A 323 -23.06 3.33 -5.42
CA ARG A 323 -21.90 3.99 -4.83
C ARG A 323 -22.26 5.32 -4.19
N ILE A 324 -23.10 6.12 -4.84
CA ILE A 324 -23.69 7.35 -4.29
C ILE A 324 -24.49 7.03 -3.02
N ALA A 325 -25.39 6.03 -3.08
CA ALA A 325 -26.18 5.61 -1.93
C ALA A 325 -25.32 5.12 -0.76
N HIS A 326 -24.21 4.43 -1.06
CA HIS A 326 -23.26 3.99 -0.04
C HIS A 326 -22.53 5.17 0.61
N ASP A 327 -22.09 6.16 -0.17
CA ASP A 327 -21.45 7.36 0.37
C ASP A 327 -22.40 8.12 1.30
N ARG A 328 -23.66 8.32 0.88
CA ARG A 328 -24.71 8.90 1.74
C ARG A 328 -24.87 8.13 3.04
N HIS A 329 -24.91 6.81 2.97
CA HIS A 329 -25.07 5.99 4.16
C HIS A 329 -23.90 6.15 5.14
N LEU A 330 -22.68 6.27 4.62
CA LEU A 330 -21.47 6.40 5.41
C LEU A 330 -21.30 7.78 6.06
N THR A 331 -22.06 8.81 5.69
CA THR A 331 -22.00 10.12 6.39
C THR A 331 -22.63 10.07 7.79
N ASN A 332 -23.45 9.06 8.09
CA ASN A 332 -24.17 8.97 9.36
C ASN A 332 -23.23 8.86 10.58
N ARG A 333 -22.94 10.02 11.20
CA ARG A 333 -22.07 10.14 12.38
C ARG A 333 -22.58 9.36 13.60
N ARG A 334 -23.91 9.23 13.76
CA ARG A 334 -24.50 8.47 14.87
C ARG A 334 -24.16 6.99 14.78
N ARG A 335 -24.24 6.42 13.57
CA ARG A 335 -23.95 5.00 13.31
C ARG A 335 -22.44 4.71 13.25
N TYR A 336 -21.67 5.56 12.58
CA TYR A 336 -20.28 5.27 12.24
C TYR A 336 -19.24 6.00 13.11
N LYS A 337 -19.64 6.98 13.93
CA LYS A 337 -18.76 7.75 14.83
C LYS A 337 -17.54 8.27 14.06
N GLY A 338 -16.32 8.08 14.57
CA GLY A 338 -15.08 8.48 13.89
C GLY A 338 -14.72 7.72 12.61
N LYS A 339 -15.61 6.86 12.10
CA LYS A 339 -15.47 6.18 10.80
C LYS A 339 -16.44 6.71 9.74
N SER A 340 -17.30 7.68 10.07
CA SER A 340 -18.18 8.29 9.09
C SER A 340 -17.38 9.04 8.03
N LEU A 341 -17.93 9.12 6.81
CA LEU A 341 -17.45 10.03 5.79
C LEU A 341 -17.79 11.48 6.17
N ASN A 342 -16.98 12.42 5.70
CA ASN A 342 -17.31 13.83 5.81
C ASN A 342 -18.43 14.16 4.82
N GLU A 343 -19.47 14.86 5.27
CA GLU A 343 -20.62 15.27 4.46
C GLU A 343 -20.16 16.20 3.33
N ASP A 344 -19.34 17.21 3.65
CA ASP A 344 -18.80 18.16 2.67
C ASP A 344 -18.04 17.42 1.55
N LEU A 345 -17.22 16.44 1.90
CA LEU A 345 -16.48 15.65 0.91
C LEU A 345 -17.42 14.85 0.00
N VAL A 346 -18.56 14.36 0.50
CA VAL A 346 -19.51 13.60 -0.31
C VAL A 346 -20.30 14.55 -1.22
N LEU A 347 -20.75 15.70 -0.71
CA LEU A 347 -21.37 16.75 -1.53
C LEU A 347 -20.41 17.19 -2.63
N ASP A 348 -19.17 17.54 -2.26
CA ASP A 348 -18.10 17.88 -3.20
C ASP A 348 -17.81 16.74 -4.16
N THR A 349 -17.90 15.45 -3.77
CA THR A 349 -17.63 14.34 -4.72
C THR A 349 -18.67 14.29 -5.84
N TRP A 350 -19.94 14.53 -5.54
CA TRP A 350 -21.02 14.32 -6.50
C TRP A 350 -21.60 15.63 -7.07
N ASP A 351 -21.06 16.77 -6.65
CA ASP A 351 -21.43 18.09 -7.15
C ASP A 351 -21.36 18.16 -8.68
N GLY A 352 -22.42 18.72 -9.29
CA GLY A 352 -22.58 18.87 -10.73
C GLY A 352 -22.76 17.57 -11.54
N LEU A 353 -22.82 16.39 -10.90
CA LEU A 353 -22.92 15.09 -11.57
C LEU A 353 -24.29 14.41 -11.43
N LEU A 354 -25.14 14.90 -10.53
CA LEU A 354 -26.44 14.29 -10.24
C LEU A 354 -27.56 15.07 -10.93
N ASP A 355 -28.45 14.35 -11.63
CA ASP A 355 -29.73 14.89 -12.08
C ASP A 355 -30.71 14.93 -10.89
N LEU A 356 -30.59 15.99 -10.09
CA LEU A 356 -31.48 16.23 -8.95
C LEU A 356 -32.76 16.95 -9.41
N PRO A 357 -33.95 16.55 -8.91
CA PRO A 357 -35.17 17.35 -9.06
C PRO A 357 -34.98 18.78 -8.53
N GLU A 358 -35.68 19.75 -9.10
CA GLU A 358 -35.55 21.19 -8.75
C GLU A 358 -35.73 21.50 -7.25
N ASN A 359 -36.40 20.62 -6.49
CA ASN A 359 -36.75 20.82 -5.09
C ASN A 359 -35.86 20.05 -4.09
N VAL A 360 -34.70 19.54 -4.50
CA VAL A 360 -33.79 18.86 -3.56
C VAL A 360 -33.01 19.89 -2.73
N PRO A 361 -32.94 19.72 -1.39
CA PRO A 361 -32.12 20.60 -0.54
C PRO A 361 -30.65 20.58 -0.96
N ALA A 362 -29.93 21.70 -0.77
CA ALA A 362 -28.49 21.78 -1.06
C ALA A 362 -27.68 20.67 -0.38
N ASN A 363 -28.11 20.23 0.82
CA ASN A 363 -27.67 18.97 1.42
C ASN A 363 -28.66 17.86 1.09
N TRP A 364 -28.41 17.15 -0.01
CA TRP A 364 -29.25 16.04 -0.50
C TRP A 364 -28.97 14.69 0.18
N ILE A 365 -28.00 14.66 1.10
CA ILE A 365 -27.50 13.43 1.70
C ILE A 365 -28.45 12.89 2.77
#